data_AF-A0A934YKU6-F1
#
_entry.id   AF-A0A934YKU6-F1
#
_cell.length_a   1.000
_cell.length_b   1.000
_cell.length_c   1.000
_cell.angle_alpha   90.00
_cell.angle_beta   90.00
_cell.angle_gamma   90.00
#
_symmetry.space_group_name_H-M   'P 1'
#
loop_
_entity.id
_entity.type
_entity.pdbx_description
1 polymer ?
#
loop_
_entity_poly.entity_id
_entity_poly.type
_entity_poly.pdbx_seq_one_letter_code
_entity_poly.pdbx_strand_id
1 'polypeptide(L)'
;MSLAAHLAAYKGPVVVTAAYFGLWYTLLLGLQRSTKYKLLAEYAARGETFDRYFGQDARMLAADRAVANTQEQMVPFLLSMWLHAVFVSPTHATWLGLLYVVLRSLYPVLLGARLSKTQSKRVFLVTGPCYAIVFYLLGSAVYAVVAPR
;
A
#
# COMPACT_ATOMS: atom_id res chain seq x y z
N MET A 1 1.68 -34.32 5.00
CA MET A 1 0.66 -33.28 5.27
C MET A 1 -0.41 -33.37 4.19
N SER A 2 -1.70 -33.33 4.52
CA SER A 2 -2.75 -33.37 3.49
C SER A 2 -2.76 -32.07 2.68
N LEU A 3 -3.25 -32.11 1.43
CA LEU A 3 -3.43 -30.91 0.60
C LEU A 3 -4.26 -29.84 1.34
N ALA A 4 -5.31 -30.26 2.05
CA ALA A 4 -6.14 -29.38 2.85
C ALA A 4 -5.34 -28.66 3.97
N ALA A 5 -4.46 -29.38 4.67
CA ALA A 5 -3.60 -28.79 5.71
C ALA A 5 -2.54 -27.84 5.10
N HIS A 6 -2.03 -28.16 3.90
CA HIS A 6 -1.12 -27.28 3.16
C HIS A 6 -1.81 -25.96 2.78
N LEU A 7 -2.99 -26.02 2.19
CA LEU A 7 -3.78 -24.84 1.82
C LEU A 7 -4.20 -24.03 3.04
N ALA A 8 -4.53 -24.70 4.16
CA ALA A 8 -4.90 -24.04 5.40
C ALA A 8 -3.77 -23.18 5.98
N ALA A 9 -2.50 -23.53 5.75
CA ALA A 9 -1.36 -22.74 6.21
C ALA A 9 -1.28 -21.35 5.53
N TYR A 10 -1.82 -21.20 4.31
CA TYR A 10 -1.79 -19.95 3.55
C TYR A 10 -3.03 -19.07 3.72
N LYS A 11 -3.96 -19.42 4.62
CA LYS A 11 -5.13 -18.58 4.92
C LYS A 11 -4.72 -17.15 5.30
N GLY A 12 -3.69 -17.01 6.12
CA GLY A 12 -3.19 -15.70 6.58
C GLY A 12 -2.67 -14.81 5.44
N PRO A 13 -1.69 -15.25 4.62
CA PRO A 13 -1.23 -14.49 3.46
C PRO A 13 -2.34 -14.12 2.44
N VAL A 14 -3.34 -15.00 2.26
CA VAL A 14 -4.52 -14.69 1.44
C VAL A 14 -5.34 -13.56 2.05
N VAL A 15 -5.61 -13.60 3.36
CA VAL A 15 -6.33 -12.53 4.06
C VAL A 15 -5.57 -11.21 3.98
N VAL A 16 -4.24 -11.22 4.15
CA VAL A 16 -3.40 -10.02 3.98
C VAL A 16 -3.51 -9.47 2.56
N THR A 17 -3.44 -10.34 1.54
CA THR A 17 -3.58 -9.94 0.14
C THR A 17 -4.94 -9.27 -0.10
N ALA A 18 -6.02 -9.89 0.37
CA ALA A 18 -7.37 -9.32 0.26
C ALA A 18 -7.48 -7.97 1.00
N ALA A 19 -6.93 -7.86 2.20
CA ALA A 19 -6.90 -6.62 2.97
C ALA A 19 -6.11 -5.51 2.25
N TYR A 20 -4.96 -5.85 1.64
CA TYR A 20 -4.16 -4.92 0.86
C TYR A 20 -4.94 -4.40 -0.36
N PHE A 21 -5.61 -5.27 -1.12
CA PHE A 21 -6.47 -4.84 -2.23
C PHE A 21 -7.67 -4.02 -1.75
N GLY A 22 -8.27 -4.37 -0.62
CA GLY A 22 -9.31 -3.57 0.03
C GLY A 22 -8.83 -2.16 0.33
N LEU A 23 -7.64 -2.02 0.92
CA LEU A 23 -7.00 -0.71 1.14
C LEU A 23 -6.76 0.01 -0.19
N TRP A 24 -6.17 -0.65 -1.19
CA TRP A 24 -5.87 -0.05 -2.48
C TRP A 24 -7.12 0.47 -3.19
N TYR A 25 -8.21 -0.32 -3.24
CA TYR A 25 -9.49 0.13 -3.78
C TYR A 25 -10.14 1.24 -2.94
N THR A 26 -9.95 1.24 -1.63
CA THR A 26 -10.40 2.35 -0.76
C THR A 26 -9.67 3.64 -1.13
N LEU A 27 -8.37 3.59 -1.40
CA LEU A 27 -7.62 4.77 -1.85
C LEU A 27 -8.01 5.19 -3.28
N LEU A 28 -8.17 4.24 -4.19
CA LEU A 28 -8.49 4.52 -5.59
C LEU A 28 -9.91 5.09 -5.74
N LEU A 29 -10.91 4.38 -5.22
CA LEU A 29 -12.33 4.71 -5.39
C LEU A 29 -12.83 5.65 -4.29
N GLY A 30 -12.42 5.39 -3.04
CA GLY A 30 -12.88 6.17 -1.89
C GLY A 30 -12.20 7.53 -1.80
N LEU A 31 -10.88 7.61 -2.01
CA LEU A 31 -10.12 8.85 -1.89
C LEU A 31 -9.96 9.57 -3.23
N GLN A 32 -9.25 8.98 -4.20
CA GLN A 32 -8.87 9.65 -5.45
C GLN A 32 -10.08 9.99 -6.32
N ARG A 33 -10.94 9.00 -6.60
CA ARG A 33 -12.17 9.21 -7.38
C ARG A 33 -13.10 10.21 -6.70
N SER A 34 -13.38 10.07 -5.40
CA SER A 34 -14.26 11.00 -4.68
C SER A 34 -13.70 12.42 -4.67
N THR A 35 -12.39 12.59 -4.48
CA THR A 35 -11.73 13.90 -4.51
C THR A 35 -11.91 14.57 -5.87
N LYS A 36 -11.69 13.83 -6.96
CA LYS A 36 -11.92 14.33 -8.32
C LYS A 36 -13.34 14.87 -8.51
N TYR A 37 -14.37 14.11 -8.11
CA TYR A 37 -15.75 14.56 -8.32
C TYR A 37 -16.16 15.74 -7.42
N LYS A 38 -15.65 15.80 -6.19
CA LYS A 38 -15.84 16.98 -5.33
C LYS A 38 -15.21 18.23 -5.95
N LEU A 39 -13.97 18.10 -6.45
CA LEU A 39 -13.28 19.19 -7.13
C LEU A 39 -14.02 19.66 -8.39
N LEU A 40 -14.50 18.73 -9.22
CA LEU A 40 -15.30 19.08 -10.40
C LEU A 40 -16.53 19.92 -10.03
N ALA A 41 -17.28 19.52 -9.00
CA ALA A 41 -18.45 20.26 -8.54
C ALA A 41 -18.08 21.64 -7.97
N GLU A 42 -17.02 21.72 -7.16
CA GLU A 42 -16.57 22.98 -6.54
C GLU A 42 -16.05 23.98 -7.56
N TYR A 43 -15.31 23.54 -8.58
CA TYR A 43 -14.82 24.41 -9.65
C TYR A 43 -15.97 24.89 -10.54
N ALA A 44 -16.90 24.00 -10.91
CA ALA A 44 -18.08 24.37 -11.69
C ALA A 44 -18.95 25.42 -10.97
N ALA A 45 -19.10 25.30 -9.65
CA ALA A 45 -19.81 26.29 -8.84
C ALA A 45 -19.14 27.68 -8.83
N ARG A 46 -17.83 27.76 -9.12
CA ARG A 46 -17.08 29.01 -9.28
C ARG A 46 -17.02 29.51 -10.73
N GLY A 47 -17.61 28.79 -11.68
CA GLY A 47 -17.46 29.09 -13.11
C GLY A 47 -16.06 28.81 -13.65
N GLU A 48 -15.27 28.01 -12.94
CA GLU A 48 -13.91 27.62 -13.31
C GLU A 48 -13.88 26.19 -13.88
N THR A 49 -12.89 25.90 -14.73
CA THR A 49 -12.64 24.54 -15.22
C THR A 49 -11.62 23.85 -14.32
N PHE A 50 -11.98 22.69 -13.78
CA PHE A 50 -11.01 21.83 -13.08
C PHE A 50 -10.15 21.06 -14.08
N ASP A 51 -8.87 21.40 -14.16
CA ASP A 51 -7.89 20.63 -14.92
C ASP A 51 -7.34 19.48 -14.07
N ARG A 52 -7.71 18.25 -14.44
CA ARG A 52 -7.28 17.03 -13.75
C ARG A 52 -5.81 16.68 -14.00
N TYR A 53 -5.27 17.01 -15.16
CA TYR A 53 -3.99 16.47 -15.64
C TYR A 53 -2.85 17.48 -15.50
N PHE A 54 -3.11 18.75 -15.80
CA PHE A 54 -2.10 19.82 -15.70
C PHE A 54 -2.36 20.78 -14.54
N GLY A 55 -3.53 20.68 -13.89
CA GLY A 55 -3.85 21.46 -12.70
C GLY A 55 -3.01 21.08 -11.49
N GLN A 56 -2.87 22.02 -10.55
CA GLN A 56 -2.07 21.88 -9.33
C GLN A 56 -2.94 21.94 -8.06
N ASP A 57 -4.19 21.48 -8.12
CA ASP A 57 -5.04 21.44 -6.92
C ASP A 57 -4.41 20.51 -5.87
N ALA A 58 -4.05 21.11 -4.72
CA ALA A 58 -3.33 20.44 -3.66
C ALA A 58 -4.05 19.19 -3.11
N ARG A 59 -5.39 19.12 -3.18
CA ARG A 59 -6.16 17.95 -2.75
C ARG A 59 -6.05 16.82 -3.75
N MET A 60 -6.12 17.14 -5.05
CA MET A 60 -5.94 16.13 -6.10
C MET A 60 -4.52 15.55 -6.04
N LEU A 61 -3.50 16.41 -5.89
CA LEU A 61 -2.11 15.99 -5.74
C LEU A 61 -1.91 15.07 -4.52
N ALA A 62 -2.51 15.39 -3.38
CA ALA A 62 -2.46 14.54 -2.19
C ALA A 62 -3.08 13.15 -2.45
N ALA A 63 -4.28 13.12 -3.04
CA ALA A 63 -5.00 11.89 -3.32
C ALA A 63 -4.26 11.01 -4.34
N ASP A 64 -3.72 11.61 -5.40
CA ASP A 64 -2.90 10.92 -6.39
C ASP A 64 -1.65 10.30 -5.77
N ARG A 65 -0.97 11.06 -4.92
CA ARG A 65 0.26 10.59 -4.29
C ARG A 65 -0.01 9.44 -3.32
N ALA A 66 -1.14 9.44 -2.61
CA ALA A 66 -1.56 8.33 -1.77
C ALA A 66 -1.79 7.04 -2.57
N VAL A 67 -2.48 7.12 -3.71
CA VAL A 67 -2.73 5.96 -4.58
C VAL A 67 -1.44 5.49 -5.25
N ALA A 68 -0.72 6.40 -5.91
CA ALA A 68 0.49 6.07 -6.66
C ALA A 68 1.56 5.45 -5.76
N ASN A 69 1.82 6.03 -4.58
CA ASN A 69 2.82 5.47 -3.66
C ASN A 69 2.42 4.09 -3.12
N THR A 70 1.13 3.86 -2.89
CA THR A 70 0.65 2.54 -2.47
C THR A 70 0.83 1.54 -3.62
N GLN A 71 0.45 1.92 -4.84
CA GLN A 71 0.57 1.08 -6.04
C GLN A 71 2.01 0.74 -6.41
N GLU A 72 2.93 1.71 -6.39
CA GLU A 72 4.38 1.49 -6.62
C GLU A 72 4.95 0.43 -5.67
N GLN A 73 4.37 0.33 -4.47
CA GLN A 73 4.86 -0.52 -3.40
C GLN A 73 4.14 -1.86 -3.32
N MET A 74 3.10 -2.06 -4.14
CA MET A 74 2.33 -3.29 -4.24
C MET A 74 3.20 -4.47 -4.66
N VAL A 75 3.94 -4.32 -5.77
CA VAL A 75 4.77 -5.39 -6.33
C VAL A 75 5.84 -5.85 -5.34
N PRO A 76 6.73 -4.98 -4.80
CA PRO A 76 7.76 -5.44 -3.88
C PRO A 76 7.18 -6.02 -2.60
N PHE A 77 6.04 -5.51 -2.10
CA PHE A 77 5.40 -6.06 -0.91
C PHE A 77 4.76 -7.43 -1.15
N LEU A 78 3.83 -7.56 -2.08
CA LEU A 78 3.09 -8.81 -2.29
C LEU A 78 4.05 -9.92 -2.74
N LEU A 79 5.02 -9.61 -3.60
CA LEU A 79 6.02 -10.58 -4.04
C LEU A 79 6.87 -11.07 -2.86
N SER A 80 7.45 -10.15 -2.08
CA SER A 80 8.30 -10.54 -0.93
C SER A 80 7.51 -11.31 0.14
N MET A 81 6.27 -10.89 0.43
CA MET A 81 5.40 -11.59 1.38
C MET A 81 5.09 -13.01 0.93
N TRP A 82 4.74 -13.22 -0.35
CA TRP A 82 4.44 -14.56 -0.86
C TRP A 82 5.69 -15.44 -0.94
N LEU A 83 6.84 -14.91 -1.35
CA LEU A 83 8.11 -15.64 -1.31
C LEU A 83 8.46 -16.06 0.12
N HIS A 84 8.36 -15.16 1.09
CA HIS A 84 8.58 -15.51 2.50
C HIS A 84 7.57 -16.54 3.01
N ALA A 85 6.29 -16.42 2.63
CA ALA A 85 5.27 -17.38 3.03
C ALA A 85 5.59 -18.79 2.52
N VAL A 86 6.02 -18.92 1.27
CA VAL A 86 6.30 -20.21 0.63
C VAL A 86 7.61 -20.84 1.11
N PHE A 87 8.67 -20.05 1.22
CA PHE A 87 10.03 -20.56 1.48
C PHE A 87 10.46 -20.50 2.95
N VAL A 88 9.76 -19.72 3.78
CA VAL A 88 10.17 -19.48 5.18
C VAL A 88 9.06 -19.80 6.15
N SER A 89 7.98 -19.01 6.17
CA SER A 89 6.88 -19.17 7.13
C SER A 89 5.62 -18.40 6.72
N PRO A 90 4.51 -19.09 6.43
CA PRO A 90 3.21 -18.44 6.18
C PRO A 90 2.72 -17.60 7.36
N THR A 91 2.99 -18.06 8.59
CA THR A 91 2.59 -17.37 9.83
C THR A 91 3.33 -16.05 10.00
N HIS A 92 4.66 -16.04 9.78
CA HIS A 92 5.44 -14.79 9.86
C HIS A 92 5.08 -13.82 8.75
N ALA A 93 4.89 -14.32 7.52
CA ALA A 93 4.40 -13.52 6.39
C ALA A 93 3.06 -12.85 6.72
N THR A 94 2.18 -13.54 7.43
CA THR A 94 0.87 -13.00 7.85
C THR A 94 1.03 -11.83 8.80
N TRP A 95 1.79 -11.99 9.90
CA TRP A 95 1.93 -10.93 10.90
C TRP A 95 2.62 -9.69 10.35
N LEU A 96 3.72 -9.87 9.61
CA LEU A 96 4.43 -8.77 8.97
C LEU A 96 3.60 -8.12 7.86
N GLY A 97 2.83 -8.92 7.12
CA GLY A 97 1.90 -8.45 6.12
C GLY A 97 0.75 -7.61 6.68
N LEU A 98 0.14 -8.05 7.78
CA LEU A 98 -0.89 -7.26 8.49
C LEU A 98 -0.32 -5.95 9.02
N LEU A 99 0.86 -5.99 9.66
CA LEU A 99 1.54 -4.79 10.13
C LEU A 99 1.81 -3.81 8.98
N TYR A 100 2.28 -4.32 7.83
CA TYR A 100 2.49 -3.52 6.63
C TYR A 100 1.20 -2.85 6.16
N VAL A 101 0.09 -3.58 6.07
CA VAL A 101 -1.21 -3.02 5.65
C VAL A 101 -1.69 -1.93 6.62
N VAL A 102 -1.54 -2.14 7.93
CA VAL A 102 -1.87 -1.12 8.95
C VAL A 102 -1.01 0.13 8.75
N LEU A 103 0.30 0.00 8.64
CA LEU A 103 1.20 1.14 8.40
C LEU A 103 0.85 1.88 7.10
N ARG A 104 0.49 1.16 6.04
CA ARG A 104 0.06 1.76 4.77
C ARG A 104 -1.27 2.48 4.88
N SER A 105 -2.21 2.01 5.69
CA SER A 105 -3.47 2.69 5.91
C SER A 105 -3.29 4.07 6.57
N LEU A 106 -2.22 4.26 7.34
CA LEU A 106 -1.86 5.52 7.99
C LEU A 106 -1.13 6.51 7.06
N TYR A 107 -0.60 6.04 5.92
CA TYR A 107 0.11 6.88 4.95
C TYR A 107 -0.69 8.11 4.47
N PRO A 108 -1.93 7.98 3.94
CA PRO A 108 -2.70 9.16 3.51
C PRO A 108 -3.00 10.14 4.65
N VAL A 109 -3.13 9.65 5.89
CA VAL A 109 -3.33 10.49 7.07
C VAL A 109 -2.10 11.35 7.36
N LEU A 110 -0.91 10.75 7.32
CA LEU A 110 0.36 11.45 7.56
C LEU A 110 0.81 12.34 6.39
N LEU A 111 0.38 11.99 5.18
CA LEU A 111 0.56 12.81 3.98
C LEU A 111 -0.25 14.11 4.09
N GLY A 112 -1.46 14.02 4.64
CA GLY A 112 -2.40 15.13 4.79
C GLY A 112 -3.31 15.31 3.57
N ALA A 113 -4.39 16.07 3.76
CA ALA A 113 -5.43 16.28 2.74
C ALA A 113 -5.05 17.29 1.64
N ARG A 114 -3.99 18.06 1.84
CA ARG A 114 -3.47 19.05 0.88
C ARG A 114 -1.97 18.89 0.78
N LEU A 115 -1.48 18.69 -0.43
CA LEU A 115 -0.06 18.52 -0.71
C LEU A 115 0.46 19.76 -1.45
N SER A 116 1.56 20.33 -0.96
CA SER A 116 2.34 21.32 -1.69
C SER A 116 3.43 20.62 -2.51
N LYS A 117 4.39 21.35 -3.10
CA LYS A 117 5.48 20.75 -3.89
C LYS A 117 6.33 19.72 -3.13
N THR A 118 6.27 19.68 -1.80
CA THR A 118 7.08 18.77 -0.97
C THR A 118 6.21 17.89 -0.09
N GLN A 119 6.56 16.61 -0.01
CA GLN A 119 5.88 15.65 0.86
C GLN A 119 6.20 15.91 2.34
N SER A 120 5.20 15.66 3.19
CA SER A 120 5.35 15.69 4.64
C SER A 120 6.43 14.69 5.10
N LYS A 121 7.44 15.16 5.84
CA LYS A 121 8.47 14.27 6.44
C LYS A 121 7.87 13.21 7.38
N ARG A 122 6.66 13.46 7.90
CA ARG A 122 5.94 12.53 8.77
C ARG A 122 5.61 11.21 8.09
N VAL A 123 5.50 11.17 6.76
CA VAL A 123 5.26 9.93 6.03
C VAL A 123 6.38 8.91 6.24
N PHE A 124 7.60 9.36 6.60
CA PHE A 124 8.73 8.48 6.88
C PHE A 124 8.48 7.55 8.08
N LEU A 125 7.63 7.96 9.03
CA LEU A 125 7.27 7.17 10.21
C LEU A 125 6.57 5.85 9.83
N VAL A 126 5.95 5.79 8.65
CA VAL A 126 5.29 4.57 8.16
C VAL A 126 6.03 3.96 6.97
N THR A 127 6.67 4.76 6.11
CA THR A 127 7.38 4.21 4.95
C THR A 127 8.70 3.53 5.34
N GLY A 128 9.44 4.06 6.31
CA GLY A 128 10.67 3.44 6.81
C GLY A 128 10.42 2.01 7.32
N PRO A 129 9.48 1.80 8.27
CA PRO A 129 9.10 0.47 8.73
C PRO A 129 8.56 -0.43 7.61
N CYS A 130 7.77 0.11 6.66
CA CYS A 130 7.31 -0.66 5.50
C CYS A 130 8.49 -1.18 4.66
N TYR A 131 9.53 -0.37 4.43
CA TYR A 131 10.72 -0.82 3.72
C TYR A 131 11.48 -1.89 4.50
N ALA A 132 11.64 -1.73 5.81
CA ALA A 132 12.27 -2.75 6.65
C ALA A 132 11.53 -4.10 6.55
N ILE A 133 10.20 -4.09 6.56
CA ILE A 133 9.38 -5.29 6.38
C ILE A 133 9.65 -5.94 5.03
N VAL A 134 9.59 -5.17 3.93
CA VAL A 134 9.81 -5.69 2.57
C VAL A 134 11.21 -6.29 2.42
N PHE A 135 12.25 -5.57 2.87
CA PHE A 135 13.63 -6.06 2.79
C PHE A 135 13.84 -7.30 3.65
N TYR A 136 13.26 -7.36 4.84
CA TYR A 136 13.33 -8.55 5.69
C TYR A 136 12.64 -9.75 5.02
N LEU A 137 11.40 -9.59 4.54
CA LEU A 137 10.64 -10.66 3.89
C LEU A 137 11.39 -11.20 2.66
N LEU A 138 11.90 -10.31 1.81
CA LEU A 138 12.63 -10.69 0.61
C LEU A 138 13.99 -11.34 0.96
N GLY A 139 14.77 -10.70 1.83
CA GLY A 139 16.11 -11.16 2.19
C GLY A 139 16.09 -12.52 2.87
N SER A 140 15.14 -12.75 3.79
CA SER A 140 14.98 -14.06 4.44
C SER A 140 14.52 -15.15 3.48
N ALA A 141 13.66 -14.84 2.50
CA ALA A 141 13.27 -15.80 1.47
C ALA A 141 14.45 -16.17 0.56
N VAL A 142 15.25 -15.19 0.13
CA VAL A 142 16.47 -15.44 -0.66
C VAL A 142 17.47 -16.28 0.15
N TYR A 143 17.70 -15.92 1.40
CA TYR A 143 18.62 -16.64 2.28
C TYR A 143 18.19 -18.10 2.47
N ALA A 144 16.90 -18.36 2.72
CA ALA A 144 16.39 -19.72 2.92
C ALA A 144 16.58 -20.64 1.71
N VAL A 145 16.67 -20.09 0.49
CA VAL A 145 16.84 -20.84 -0.75
C VAL A 145 18.32 -20.97 -1.14
N VAL A 146 19.14 -19.95 -0.87
CA VAL A 146 20.54 -19.88 -1.36
C VAL A 146 21.55 -20.35 -0.33
N ALA A 147 21.26 -20.28 0.97
CA ALA A 147 22.21 -20.65 2.01
C ALA A 147 22.53 -22.16 1.98
N PRO A 148 23.81 -22.56 2.09
CA PRO A 148 24.20 -23.96 2.21
C PRO A 148 23.63 -24.55 3.51
N ARG A 149 23.08 -25.76 3.41
CA ARG A 149 22.52 -26.51 4.55
C ARG A 149 23.60 -27.25 5.33
#